data_AF-A0A2N2NDY6-F1
#
_entry.id   AF-A0A2N2NDY6-F1
#
_cell.length_a   1.000
_cell.length_b   1.000
_cell.length_c   1.000
_cell.angle_alpha   90.00
_cell.angle_beta   90.00
_cell.angle_gamma   90.00
#
_symmetry.space_group_name_H-M   'P 1'
#
loop_
_entity.id
_entity.type
_entity.pdbx_description
1 polymer ?
#
loop_
_entity_poly.entity_id
_entity_poly.type
_entity_poly.pdbx_seq_one_letter_code
_entity_poly.pdbx_strand_id
1 'polypeptide(L)' 'MYAGSLRNQPAPHSSCTSYWIAPDSPDWGWRTEIQPQENGELVITHYGVTPEGLEWKGVETVYQRM' A
#
# COMPACT_ATOMS: atom_id res chain seq x y z
N MET A 1 -6.19 28.29 24.32
CA MET A 1 -4.87 27.80 23.89
C MET A 1 -5.10 26.82 22.75
N TYR A 2 -4.40 27.01 21.63
CA TYR A 2 -4.60 26.33 20.35
C TYR A 2 -4.29 24.83 20.41
N ALA A 3 -5.08 24.02 19.71
CA ALA A 3 -4.59 22.90 18.89
C ALA A 3 -5.70 22.49 17.91
N GLY A 4 -5.51 22.87 16.65
CA GLY A 4 -6.46 22.67 15.57
C GLY A 4 -6.61 21.21 15.16
N SER A 5 -7.86 20.83 14.94
CA SER A 5 -8.36 19.93 13.89
C SER A 5 -7.29 19.25 13.01
N LEU A 6 -6.85 18.04 13.40
CA LEU A 6 -6.26 17.05 12.49
C LEU A 6 -7.34 16.35 11.66
N ARG A 7 -8.25 17.13 11.07
CA ARG A 7 -9.16 16.61 10.06
C ARG A 7 -8.36 16.49 8.77
N ASN A 8 -8.31 15.27 8.25
CA ASN A 8 -8.34 15.01 6.82
C ASN A 8 -6.99 15.04 6.06
N GLN A 9 -5.96 14.37 6.58
CA GLN A 9 -4.95 13.80 5.69
C GLN A 9 -5.41 12.38 5.35
N PRO A 10 -5.56 11.99 4.06
CA PRO A 10 -5.81 10.60 3.71
C PRO A 10 -4.60 9.78 4.14
N ALA A 11 -4.70 9.09 5.27
CA ALA A 11 -3.63 8.21 5.70
C ALA A 11 -3.47 7.10 4.66
N PRO A 12 -2.23 6.70 4.29
CA PRO A 12 -2.02 5.58 3.39
C PRO A 12 -2.68 4.33 3.98
N HIS A 13 -3.70 3.81 3.30
CA HIS A 13 -4.30 2.55 3.69
C HIS A 13 -3.40 1.44 3.17
N SER A 14 -2.69 0.77 4.08
CA SER A 14 -1.83 -0.38 3.77
C SER A 14 -2.53 -1.67 4.18
N SER A 15 -2.73 -2.57 3.21
CA SER A 15 -3.20 -3.93 3.48
C SER A 15 -2.06 -4.90 3.18
N CYS A 16 -1.67 -5.67 4.20
CA CYS A 16 -0.66 -6.73 4.08
C CYS A 16 -1.40 -8.07 3.98
N THR A 17 -1.13 -8.84 2.92
CA THR A 17 -1.72 -10.18 2.73
C THR A 17 -0.60 -11.17 2.40
N SER A 18 -0.68 -12.38 2.97
CA SER A 18 0.26 -13.48 2.70
C SER A 18 -0.50 -14.68 2.16
N TYR A 19 0.12 -15.48 1.29
CA TYR A 19 -0.50 -16.68 0.72
C TYR A 19 0.47 -17.87 0.74
N TRP A 20 -0.01 -18.98 1.30
CA TRP A 20 0.74 -20.22 1.48
C TRP A 20 0.44 -21.16 0.30
N ILE A 21 1.46 -21.54 -0.48
CA ILE A 21 1.27 -22.34 -1.71
C ILE A 21 1.46 -23.85 -1.44
N ALA A 22 2.39 -24.25 -0.56
CA ALA A 22 2.70 -25.63 -0.18
C ALA A 22 3.53 -25.69 1.13
N PRO A 23 3.66 -26.86 1.79
CA PRO A 23 4.40 -26.98 3.07
C PRO A 23 5.86 -26.54 3.05
N ASP A 24 6.52 -26.61 1.88
CA ASP A 24 7.92 -26.21 1.66
C ASP A 24 8.06 -24.99 0.72
N SER A 25 6.95 -24.30 0.40
CA SER A 25 7.03 -23.12 -0.47
C SER A 25 7.45 -21.89 0.34
N PRO A 26 8.32 -21.02 -0.20
CA PRO A 26 8.70 -19.80 0.48
C PRO A 26 7.50 -18.85 0.69
N ASP A 27 7.46 -18.17 1.82
CA ASP A 27 6.35 -17.29 2.22
C ASP A 27 6.38 -15.96 1.46
N TRP A 28 5.95 -16.00 0.21
CA TRP A 28 5.76 -14.79 -0.58
C TRP A 28 4.56 -14.00 -0.06
N GLY A 29 4.79 -12.72 0.18
CA GLY A 29 3.75 -11.78 0.56
C GLY A 29 3.56 -10.70 -0.52
N TRP A 30 2.48 -9.95 -0.37
CA TRP A 30 2.31 -8.70 -1.08
C TRP A 30 1.73 -7.64 -0.15
N ARG A 31 2.11 -6.39 -0.41
CA ARG A 31 1.53 -5.22 0.25
C ARG A 31 0.96 -4.30 -0.80
N THR A 32 -0.28 -3.88 -0.60
CA THR A 32 -0.89 -2.84 -1.43
C THR A 32 -1.07 -1.60 -0.59
N GLU A 33 -0.64 -0.48 -1.14
CA GLU A 33 -0.74 0.84 -0.53
C GLU A 33 -1.63 1.73 -1.40
N ILE A 34 -2.66 2.30 -0.80
CA ILE A 34 -3.62 3.17 -1.47
C ILE A 34 -3.48 4.57 -0.86
N GLN A 35 -3.10 5.53 -1.70
CA GLN A 35 -2.84 6.91 -1.33
C GLN A 35 -3.71 7.86 -2.17
N PRO A 36 -4.87 8.26 -1.63
CA PRO A 36 -5.62 9.39 -2.16
C PRO A 36 -4.78 10.67 -2.03
N GLN A 37 -4.73 11.49 -3.08
CA GLN A 37 -4.01 12.76 -3.12
C GLN A 37 -5.00 13.93 -3.09
N GLU A 38 -4.57 15.09 -2.58
CA GLU A 38 -5.42 16.29 -2.48
C GLU A 38 -5.87 16.84 -3.85
N ASN A 39 -5.10 16.60 -4.90
CA ASN A 39 -5.38 17.00 -6.28
C ASN A 39 -6.44 16.12 -6.97
N GLY A 40 -7.04 15.15 -6.26
CA GLY A 40 -8.03 14.24 -6.81
C GLY A 40 -7.43 13.02 -7.52
N GLU A 41 -6.12 12.82 -7.43
CA GLU A 41 -5.47 11.60 -7.89
C GLU A 41 -5.59 10.47 -6.84
N LEU A 42 -5.60 9.24 -7.32
CA LEU A 42 -5.49 8.05 -6.48
C LEU A 42 -4.27 7.27 -6.93
N VAL A 43 -3.26 7.20 -6.07
CA VAL A 43 -2.05 6.41 -6.30
C VAL A 43 -2.22 5.07 -5.60
N ILE A 44 -2.10 3.98 -6.35
CA ILE A 44 -2.11 2.61 -5.84
C ILE A 44 -0.74 2.00 -6.12
N THR A 45 -0.01 1.62 -5.08
CA THR A 45 1.29 0.95 -5.21
C THR A 45 1.18 -0.48 -4.71
N HIS A 46 1.66 -1.42 -5.52
CA HIS A 46 1.76 -2.82 -5.19
C HIS A 46 3.23 -3.20 -4.98
N TYR A 47 3.51 -3.77 -3.82
CA TYR A 47 4.83 -4.25 -3.42
C TYR A 47 4.80 -5.77 -3.31
N GLY A 48 5.83 -6.42 -3.85
CA GLY A 48 6.11 -7.80 -3.50
C GLY A 48 6.92 -7.84 -2.22
N VAL A 49 6.67 -8.84 -1.37
CA VAL A 49 7.41 -9.08 -0.14
C VAL A 49 8.07 -10.44 -0.27
N THR A 50 9.40 -10.48 -0.22
CA THR A 50 10.15 -11.74 -0.25
C THR A 50 9.94 -12.51 1.07
N PRO A 51 10.22 -13.82 1.11
CA PRO A 51 10.18 -14.62 2.34
C PRO A 51 11.08 -14.08 3.45
N GLU A 52 12.15 -13.36 3.10
CA GLU A 52 13.05 -12.69 4.05
C GLU A 52 12.50 -11.35 4.56
N GLY A 53 11.31 -10.95 4.12
CA GLY A 53 10.64 -9.71 4.48
C GLY A 53 11.11 -8.49 3.68
N LEU A 54 11.87 -8.68 2.59
CA LEU A 54 12.29 -7.56 1.75
C LEU A 54 11.14 -7.10 0.85
N GLU A 55 10.76 -5.84 0.98
CA GLU A 55 9.77 -5.23 0.10
C GLU A 55 10.41 -4.69 -1.17
N TRP A 56 9.79 -4.95 -2.32
CA TRP A 56 10.17 -4.36 -3.59
C TRP A 56 8.95 -3.77 -4.30
N LYS A 57 9.09 -2.57 -4.88
CA LYS A 57 8.02 -1.91 -5.63
C LYS A 57 7.82 -2.65 -6.95
N GLY A 58 6.65 -3.25 -7.12
CA GLY A 58 6.32 -3.99 -8.34
C GLY A 58 5.62 -3.11 -9.37
N VAL A 59 4.44 -2.61 -9.01
CA VAL A 59 3.60 -1.81 -9.92
C VAL A 59 3.09 -0.59 -9.17
N GLU A 60 3.04 0.54 -9.86
CA GLU A 60 2.35 1.75 -9.39
C GLU A 60 1.37 2.20 -10.45
N THR A 61 0.15 2.49 -10.00
CA THR A 61 -0.95 2.95 -10.86
C THR A 61 -1.46 4.27 -10.33
N VAL A 62 -1.51 5.28 -11.21
CA VAL A 62 -2.04 6.60 -10.90
C VAL A 62 -3.37 6.77 -11.63
N TYR A 63 -4.46 6.92 -10.87
CA TYR A 63 -5.77 7.27 -11.41
C TYR A 63 -5.99 8.77 -11.29
N GLN A 64 -6.44 9.39 -12.37
CA GLN A 64 -6.90 10.77 -12.39
C GLN A 64 -8.40 10.81 -12.64
N ARG A 65 -9.11 11.67 -11.91
CA ARG A 65 -10.52 11.93 -12.18
C ARG A 65 -10.62 12.92 -13.35
N MET A 66 -11.22 12.49 -14.47
CA MET A 66 -11.57 13.37 -15.60
C MET A 66 -12.89 14.10 -15.36
#